data_AF-A0A3L7X8Y1-F1
#
_entry.id   AF-A0A3L7X8Y1-F1
#
_cell.length_a   1.000
_cell.length_b   1.000
_cell.length_c   1.000
_cell.angle_alpha   90.00
_cell.angle_beta   90.00
_cell.angle_gamma   90.00
#
_symmetry.space_group_name_H-M   'P 1'
#
loop_
_entity.id
_entity.type
_entity.pdbx_description
1 polymer ?
#
loop_
_entity_poly.entity_id
_entity_poly.type
_entity_poly.pdbx_seq_one_letter_code
_entity_poly.pdbx_strand_id
1 'polypeptide(L)'
;KRFDNHGLSFQHGTPYIPSVDNVIRIYNKNLTFNSLTRRVDFPLELNIDNFKFIENVVFMQDEETSEAQAAFFYAGRFYVQAIRTVEDSPELAFLGLITSGEILASYFKYPVDDLLDNDTKTLLEELKNSGVAGERLRKKVQAKLMAISASFCKFLLECLDDDFFERSEAKNNFERIDKTYIKQRLKEAYNLRSKYVHAGQSHSGWMSVNSLLDNPEIIHGNPVIEDKDLQKSIKRSPTFIGLERIIRYSLIKFLVRTKIIDDFAMAFANKQALN
;
A
#
# COMPACT_ATOMS: atom_id res chain seq x y z
N LYS A 1 10.73 -1.16 -6.85
CA LYS A 1 11.99 -1.86 -6.52
C LYS A 1 12.78 -0.99 -5.57
N ARG A 2 13.57 -1.57 -4.67
CA ARG A 2 14.48 -0.83 -3.80
C ARG A 2 15.74 -0.50 -4.60
N PHE A 3 16.05 0.79 -4.70
CA PHE A 3 17.33 1.27 -5.18
C PHE A 3 17.99 2.01 -4.02
N ASP A 4 19.04 1.42 -3.49
CA ASP A 4 19.84 2.07 -2.45
C ASP A 4 21.01 2.76 -3.11
N ASN A 5 21.14 4.06 -2.83
CA ASN A 5 22.36 4.77 -3.15
C ASN A 5 23.37 4.40 -2.07
N HIS A 6 24.49 3.80 -2.46
CA HIS A 6 25.59 3.48 -1.53
C HIS A 6 26.32 4.75 -1.01
N GLY A 7 25.89 5.93 -1.45
CA GLY A 7 26.45 7.21 -1.09
C GLY A 7 27.18 7.83 -2.28
N LEU A 8 27.58 9.08 -2.11
CA LEU A 8 28.51 9.71 -3.04
C LEU A 8 29.84 8.97 -2.93
N SER A 9 30.38 8.52 -4.06
CA SER A 9 31.78 8.09 -4.16
C SER A 9 32.69 9.30 -4.43
N PHE A 10 32.14 10.34 -5.07
CA PHE A 10 32.88 11.53 -5.47
C PHE A 10 31.94 12.73 -5.66
N GLN A 11 32.27 13.87 -5.06
CA GLN A 11 31.59 15.14 -5.33
C GLN A 11 32.59 16.30 -5.29
N HIS A 12 32.57 17.17 -6.31
CA HIS A 12 33.45 18.35 -6.42
C HIS A 12 34.96 18.08 -6.24
N GLY A 13 35.48 16.96 -6.76
CA GLY A 13 36.91 16.65 -6.61
C GLY A 13 37.25 15.92 -5.30
N THR A 14 36.29 15.80 -4.38
CA THR A 14 36.49 15.16 -3.08
C THR A 14 35.96 13.73 -3.12
N PRO A 15 36.81 12.72 -2.89
CA PRO A 15 36.35 11.35 -2.70
C PRO A 15 35.59 11.25 -1.37
N TYR A 16 34.41 10.66 -1.42
CA TYR A 16 33.60 10.35 -0.25
C TYR A 16 33.69 8.86 0.01
N ILE A 17 33.83 8.48 1.29
CA ILE A 17 33.76 7.07 1.69
C ILE A 17 32.27 6.74 1.85
N PRO A 18 31.73 5.77 1.09
CA PRO A 18 30.39 5.21 1.32
C PRO A 18 30.19 4.90 2.81
N SER A 19 29.04 5.28 3.39
CA SER A 19 28.76 4.93 4.78
C SER A 19 28.77 3.40 4.94
N VAL A 20 29.63 2.93 5.84
CA VAL A 20 29.80 1.51 6.20
C VAL A 20 28.89 1.09 7.36
N ASP A 21 28.01 1.97 7.85
CA ASP A 21 27.12 1.68 8.98
C ASP A 21 26.11 0.54 8.66
N ASN A 22 25.96 0.17 7.38
CA ASN A 22 25.07 -0.88 6.90
C ASN A 22 25.72 -2.27 6.71
N VAL A 23 26.99 -2.48 7.08
CA VAL A 23 27.74 -3.73 6.80
C VAL A 23 27.17 -4.97 7.51
N ILE A 24 26.32 -4.83 8.52
CA ILE A 24 25.72 -5.96 9.28
C ILE A 24 24.25 -6.23 8.88
N ARG A 25 23.77 -5.68 7.76
CA ARG A 25 22.38 -5.92 7.32
C ARG A 25 22.30 -7.16 6.42
N ILE A 26 21.60 -8.19 6.87
CA ILE A 26 21.30 -9.36 6.06
C ILE A 26 20.22 -8.96 5.05
N TYR A 27 20.65 -8.69 3.83
CA TYR A 27 19.77 -8.35 2.71
C TYR A 27 19.04 -9.60 2.20
N ASN A 28 17.72 -9.66 2.37
CA ASN A 28 16.92 -10.75 1.85
C ASN A 28 16.59 -10.53 0.37
N LYS A 29 17.42 -11.12 -0.51
CA LYS A 29 17.24 -11.09 -1.98
C LYS A 29 15.99 -11.81 -2.49
N ASN A 30 15.34 -12.62 -1.65
CA ASN A 30 14.14 -13.38 -2.03
C ASN A 30 12.89 -12.49 -2.04
N LEU A 31 12.94 -11.33 -1.40
CA LEU A 31 11.84 -10.36 -1.39
C LEU A 31 11.71 -9.73 -2.77
N THR A 32 10.48 -9.65 -3.29
CA THR A 32 10.22 -9.15 -4.65
C THR A 32 10.64 -7.71 -4.89
N PHE A 33 10.76 -6.87 -3.87
CA PHE A 33 11.27 -5.50 -4.01
C PHE A 33 12.80 -5.41 -3.96
N ASN A 34 13.48 -6.45 -3.48
CA ASN A 34 14.94 -6.60 -3.39
C ASN A 34 15.52 -7.43 -4.55
N SER A 35 14.72 -8.27 -5.20
CA SER A 35 15.19 -9.12 -6.29
C SER A 35 15.43 -8.33 -7.60
N LEU A 36 16.12 -8.96 -8.56
CA LEU A 36 16.18 -8.48 -9.96
C LEU A 36 15.01 -8.97 -10.82
N THR A 37 14.15 -9.86 -10.29
CA THR A 37 13.04 -10.42 -11.04
C THR A 37 11.99 -9.35 -11.38
N ARG A 38 11.38 -9.42 -12.56
CA ARG A 38 10.31 -8.48 -12.92
C ARG A 38 9.12 -8.62 -11.97
N ARG A 39 8.44 -7.51 -11.64
CA ARG A 39 7.22 -7.54 -10.80
C ARG A 39 6.04 -8.04 -11.63
N VAL A 40 5.14 -8.82 -11.04
CA VAL A 40 4.07 -9.51 -11.81
C VAL A 40 3.03 -8.55 -12.39
N ASP A 41 2.67 -7.50 -11.66
CA ASP A 41 1.62 -6.56 -12.11
C ASP A 41 2.11 -5.64 -13.23
N PHE A 42 3.39 -5.27 -13.18
CA PHE A 42 4.04 -4.41 -14.16
C PHE A 42 5.44 -4.95 -14.45
N PRO A 43 5.56 -5.90 -15.40
CA PRO A 43 6.80 -6.63 -15.65
C PRO A 43 7.79 -5.79 -16.46
N LEU A 44 8.26 -4.70 -15.85
CA LEU A 44 9.32 -3.86 -16.36
C LEU A 44 10.68 -4.48 -16.06
N GLU A 45 11.55 -4.48 -17.08
CA GLU A 45 12.96 -4.72 -16.87
C GLU A 45 13.60 -3.57 -16.10
N LEU A 46 14.60 -3.90 -15.30
CA LEU A 46 15.41 -2.92 -14.60
C LEU A 46 16.42 -2.28 -15.56
N ASN A 47 15.92 -1.43 -16.45
CA ASN A 47 16.70 -0.73 -17.47
C ASN A 47 16.34 0.77 -17.44
N ILE A 48 17.35 1.63 -17.49
CA ILE A 48 17.21 3.09 -17.55
C ILE A 48 16.42 3.55 -18.78
N ASP A 49 16.42 2.79 -19.87
CA ASP A 49 15.60 3.06 -21.07
C ASP A 49 14.10 3.07 -20.75
N ASN A 50 13.68 2.44 -19.65
CA ASN A 50 12.30 2.46 -19.18
C ASN A 50 11.97 3.73 -18.38
N PHE A 51 12.93 4.61 -18.11
CA PHE A 51 12.71 5.90 -17.42
C PHE A 51 11.72 6.79 -18.18
N LYS A 52 11.69 6.72 -19.51
CA LYS A 52 10.74 7.45 -20.36
C LYS A 52 9.27 7.27 -19.97
N PHE A 53 8.91 6.14 -19.34
CA PHE A 53 7.54 5.88 -18.89
C PHE A 53 7.15 6.68 -17.64
N ILE A 54 8.12 7.23 -16.91
CA ILE A 54 7.91 8.04 -15.72
C ILE A 54 8.45 9.46 -15.87
N GLU A 55 9.00 9.82 -17.04
CA GLU A 55 9.59 11.13 -17.31
C GLU A 55 8.59 12.26 -17.04
N ASN A 56 7.37 12.12 -17.56
CA ASN A 56 6.31 13.10 -17.34
C ASN A 56 5.91 13.21 -15.87
N VAL A 57 5.92 12.08 -15.14
CA VAL A 57 5.65 12.07 -13.69
C VAL A 57 6.71 12.86 -12.93
N VAL A 58 7.97 12.79 -13.37
CA VAL A 58 9.13 13.39 -12.66
C VAL A 58 9.35 14.86 -13.04
N PHE A 59 9.23 15.20 -14.32
CA PHE A 59 9.68 16.50 -14.84
C PHE A 59 8.56 17.39 -15.36
N MET A 60 7.41 16.85 -15.77
CA MET A 60 6.33 17.68 -16.30
C MET A 60 5.36 18.04 -15.19
N GLN A 61 5.39 19.31 -14.78
CA GLN A 61 4.38 19.87 -13.90
C GLN A 61 3.36 20.63 -14.74
N ASP A 62 2.15 20.11 -14.78
CA ASP A 62 0.98 20.82 -15.31
C ASP A 62 0.19 21.40 -14.13
N GLU A 63 -0.42 22.57 -14.31
CA GLU A 63 -1.24 23.22 -13.27
C GLU A 63 -2.46 22.36 -12.87
N GLU A 64 -3.07 21.63 -13.80
CA GLU A 64 -4.24 20.78 -13.54
C GLU A 64 -3.90 19.55 -12.70
N THR A 65 -2.72 18.96 -12.88
CA THR A 65 -2.28 17.73 -12.18
C THR A 65 -1.35 17.98 -10.99
N SER A 66 -0.93 19.22 -10.74
CA SER A 66 0.05 19.57 -9.70
C SER A 66 -0.31 19.04 -8.30
N GLU A 67 -1.57 19.16 -7.87
CA GLU A 67 -2.02 18.63 -6.57
C GLU A 67 -1.94 17.09 -6.52
N ALA A 68 -2.32 16.41 -7.61
CA ALA A 68 -2.24 14.96 -7.70
C ALA A 68 -0.78 14.48 -7.69
N GLN A 69 0.11 15.17 -8.40
CA GLN A 69 1.54 14.89 -8.40
C GLN A 69 2.13 15.06 -7.00
N ALA A 70 1.80 16.15 -6.30
CA ALA A 70 2.25 16.36 -4.93
C ALA A 70 1.79 15.24 -3.99
N ALA A 71 0.52 14.82 -4.08
CA ALA A 71 -0.01 13.69 -3.31
C ALA A 71 0.72 12.37 -3.64
N PHE A 72 0.95 12.10 -4.94
CA PHE A 72 1.69 10.93 -5.40
C PHE A 72 3.12 10.91 -4.86
N PHE A 73 3.87 12.01 -4.96
CA PHE A 73 5.23 12.10 -4.45
C PHE A 73 5.27 11.92 -2.93
N TYR A 74 4.33 12.52 -2.20
CA TYR A 74 4.27 12.39 -0.76
C TYR A 74 3.95 10.95 -0.33
N ALA A 75 2.97 10.31 -0.96
CA ALA A 75 2.67 8.89 -0.77
C ALA A 75 3.86 7.98 -1.14
N GLY A 76 4.53 8.29 -2.24
CA GLY A 76 5.71 7.57 -2.73
C GLY A 76 6.87 7.60 -1.74
N ARG A 77 7.08 8.72 -1.03
CA ARG A 77 8.09 8.81 0.04
C ARG A 77 7.84 7.80 1.17
N PHE A 78 6.59 7.67 1.64
CA PHE A 78 6.24 6.69 2.66
C PHE A 78 6.38 5.25 2.15
N TYR A 79 6.00 4.99 0.89
CA TYR A 79 6.18 3.68 0.26
C TYR A 79 7.67 3.30 0.16
N VAL A 80 8.52 4.21 -0.32
CA VAL A 80 9.98 3.99 -0.42
C VAL A 80 10.61 3.80 0.96
N GLN A 81 10.18 4.58 1.95
CA GLN A 81 10.65 4.41 3.33
C GLN A 81 10.27 3.03 3.86
N ALA A 82 9.03 2.58 3.66
CA ALA A 82 8.56 1.29 4.14
C ALA A 82 9.40 0.12 3.58
N ILE A 83 9.65 0.09 2.27
CA ILE A 83 10.46 -1.00 1.67
C ILE A 83 11.93 -0.98 2.12
N ARG A 84 12.44 0.17 2.58
CA ARG A 84 13.82 0.30 3.09
C ARG A 84 13.95 -0.11 4.54
N THR A 85 12.90 0.07 5.34
CA THR A 85 12.93 -0.19 6.78
C THR A 85 12.33 -1.54 7.16
N VAL A 86 11.63 -2.24 6.28
CA VAL A 86 10.88 -3.46 6.63
C VAL A 86 11.74 -4.59 7.20
N GLU A 87 12.99 -4.73 6.76
CA GLU A 87 13.90 -5.76 7.26
C GLU A 87 14.35 -5.49 8.72
N ASP A 88 14.36 -4.21 9.14
CA ASP A 88 14.77 -3.78 10.49
C ASP A 88 13.57 -3.51 11.43
N SER A 89 12.49 -2.98 10.88
CA SER A 89 11.33 -2.46 11.61
C SER A 89 10.06 -2.69 10.78
N PRO A 90 9.62 -3.96 10.67
CA PRO A 90 8.51 -4.35 9.81
C PRO A 90 7.18 -3.70 10.18
N GLU A 91 6.92 -3.45 11.47
CA GLU A 91 5.71 -2.80 11.95
C GLU A 91 5.65 -1.35 11.49
N LEU A 92 6.76 -0.61 11.64
CA LEU A 92 6.87 0.76 11.17
C LEU A 92 6.75 0.83 9.64
N ALA A 93 7.35 -0.12 8.93
CA ALA A 93 7.22 -0.23 7.49
C ALA A 93 5.76 -0.49 7.07
N PHE A 94 5.05 -1.38 7.77
CA PHE A 94 3.65 -1.66 7.52
C PHE A 94 2.77 -0.41 7.71
N LEU A 95 3.03 0.38 8.76
CA LEU A 95 2.39 1.69 8.94
C LEU A 95 2.69 2.65 7.79
N GLY A 96 3.93 2.66 7.29
CA GLY A 96 4.33 3.47 6.15
C GLY A 96 3.52 3.15 4.89
N LEU A 97 3.25 1.87 4.62
CA LEU A 97 2.39 1.45 3.51
C LEU A 97 0.94 1.92 3.69
N ILE A 98 0.37 1.79 4.90
CA ILE A 98 -0.98 2.29 5.16
C ILE A 98 -1.04 3.81 4.97
N THR A 99 -0.06 4.54 5.51
CA THR A 99 0.04 6.00 5.38
C THR A 99 0.12 6.42 3.92
N SER A 100 0.89 5.70 3.10
CA SER A 100 0.95 5.92 1.65
C SER A 100 -0.44 5.81 1.01
N GLY A 101 -1.19 4.75 1.32
CA GLY A 101 -2.56 4.57 0.83
C GLY A 101 -3.54 5.64 1.35
N GLU A 102 -3.40 6.09 2.60
CA GLU A 102 -4.22 7.16 3.17
C GLU A 102 -4.02 8.49 2.44
N ILE A 103 -2.77 8.85 2.12
CA ILE A 103 -2.44 10.05 1.36
C ILE A 103 -3.13 10.01 -0.01
N LEU A 104 -3.00 8.89 -0.74
CA LEU A 104 -3.65 8.74 -2.04
C LEU A 104 -5.17 8.81 -1.94
N ALA A 105 -5.76 8.14 -0.94
CA ALA A 105 -7.19 8.17 -0.72
C ALA A 105 -7.72 9.57 -0.38
N SER A 106 -6.93 10.37 0.36
CA SER A 106 -7.31 11.72 0.79
C SER A 106 -7.43 12.73 -0.36
N TYR A 107 -6.79 12.45 -1.50
CA TYR A 107 -6.92 13.26 -2.71
C TYR A 107 -8.35 13.23 -3.27
N PHE A 108 -9.02 12.07 -3.15
CA PHE A 108 -10.38 11.90 -3.65
C PHE A 108 -11.42 12.31 -2.61
N LYS A 109 -12.46 13.02 -3.07
CA LYS A 109 -13.62 13.38 -2.24
C LYS A 109 -14.71 12.33 -2.44
N TYR A 110 -14.83 11.41 -1.50
CA TYR A 110 -15.92 10.42 -1.50
C TYR A 110 -17.16 10.98 -0.79
N PRO A 111 -18.36 10.85 -1.37
CA PRO A 111 -19.61 11.08 -0.66
C PRO A 111 -19.69 10.19 0.57
N VAL A 112 -20.15 10.71 1.71
CA VAL A 112 -20.18 9.94 2.95
C VAL A 112 -21.09 8.71 2.84
N ASP A 113 -22.15 8.80 2.03
CA ASP A 113 -23.06 7.68 1.80
C ASP A 113 -22.39 6.50 1.08
N ASP A 114 -21.32 6.74 0.32
CA ASP A 114 -20.53 5.69 -0.34
C ASP A 114 -19.53 5.01 0.60
N LEU A 115 -19.25 5.64 1.74
CA LEU A 115 -18.29 5.17 2.73
C LEU A 115 -18.92 4.28 3.82
N LEU A 116 -20.25 4.33 3.97
CA LEU A 116 -20.97 3.61 5.00
C LEU A 116 -21.37 2.20 4.53
N ASP A 117 -21.16 1.20 5.37
CA ASP A 117 -21.73 -0.14 5.14
C ASP A 117 -23.25 -0.17 5.42
N ASN A 118 -23.93 -1.18 4.89
CA ASN A 118 -25.40 -1.27 4.99
C ASN A 118 -25.88 -1.34 6.44
N ASP A 119 -25.12 -1.99 7.32
CA ASP A 119 -25.47 -2.08 8.74
C ASP A 119 -25.38 -0.71 9.40
N THR A 120 -24.32 0.06 9.13
CA THR A 120 -24.19 1.44 9.64
C THR A 120 -25.24 2.36 9.04
N LYS A 121 -25.61 2.18 7.76
CA LYS A 121 -26.73 2.93 7.14
C LYS A 121 -28.04 2.66 7.88
N THR A 122 -28.32 1.40 8.19
CA THR A 122 -29.52 1.01 8.95
C THR A 122 -29.52 1.64 10.34
N LEU A 123 -28.41 1.54 11.08
CA LEU A 123 -28.26 2.16 12.40
C LEU A 123 -28.37 3.69 12.37
N LEU A 124 -27.87 4.35 11.32
CA LEU A 124 -27.99 5.79 11.15
C LEU A 124 -29.43 6.23 10.81
N GLU A 125 -30.19 5.40 10.09
CA GLU A 125 -31.62 5.64 9.85
C GLU A 125 -32.45 5.40 11.13
N GLU A 126 -32.12 4.40 11.95
CA GLU A 126 -32.73 4.22 13.28
C GLU A 126 -32.45 5.41 14.20
N LEU A 127 -31.20 5.92 14.19
CA LEU A 127 -30.81 7.13 14.90
C LEU A 127 -31.58 8.37 14.40
N LYS A 128 -31.79 8.50 13.10
CA LYS A 128 -32.58 9.59 12.50
C LYS A 128 -34.03 9.55 12.95
N ASN A 129 -34.62 8.36 13.03
CA ASN A 129 -35.99 8.14 13.48
C ASN A 129 -36.15 8.35 15.00
N SER A 130 -35.06 8.52 15.75
CA SER A 130 -35.04 8.79 17.20
C SER A 130 -35.25 10.28 17.55
N GLY A 131 -35.65 11.12 16.59
CA GLY A 131 -36.01 12.52 16.78
C GLY A 131 -34.85 13.53 16.57
N VAL A 132 -35.06 14.78 16.97
CA VAL A 132 -34.15 15.92 16.67
C VAL A 132 -32.75 15.75 17.29
N ALA A 133 -32.65 15.11 18.46
CA ALA A 133 -31.38 14.77 19.09
C ALA A 133 -30.66 13.64 18.34
N GLY A 134 -31.43 12.68 17.81
CA GLY A 134 -30.94 11.58 16.98
C GLY A 134 -30.32 12.05 15.66
N GLU A 135 -30.94 13.02 14.98
CA GLU A 135 -30.38 13.60 13.75
C GLU A 135 -29.08 14.40 14.00
N ARG A 136 -28.97 15.11 15.14
CA ARG A 136 -27.71 15.77 15.52
C ARG A 136 -26.61 14.76 15.86
N LEU A 137 -26.96 13.65 16.49
CA LEU A 137 -26.03 12.57 16.81
C LEU A 137 -25.60 11.84 15.54
N ARG A 138 -26.53 11.56 14.61
CA ARG A 138 -26.26 11.01 13.27
C ARG A 138 -25.19 11.82 12.55
N LYS A 139 -25.35 13.15 12.45
CA LYS A 139 -24.36 14.03 11.80
C LYS A 139 -22.98 13.97 12.47
N LYS A 140 -22.91 13.92 13.81
CA LYS A 140 -21.64 13.81 14.54
C LYS A 140 -20.98 12.44 14.41
N VAL A 141 -21.78 11.38 14.41
CA VAL A 141 -21.34 9.98 14.29
C VAL A 141 -20.87 9.71 12.85
N GLN A 142 -21.61 10.20 11.85
CA GLN A 142 -21.27 10.18 10.43
C GLN A 142 -19.94 10.90 10.15
N ALA A 143 -19.70 12.06 10.79
CA ALA A 143 -18.45 12.80 10.65
C ALA A 143 -17.25 12.13 11.35
N LYS A 144 -17.45 11.44 12.49
CA LYS A 144 -16.37 10.85 13.29
C LYS A 144 -16.00 9.42 12.91
N LEU A 145 -16.94 8.60 12.42
CA LEU A 145 -16.71 7.15 12.32
C LEU A 145 -15.78 6.72 11.19
N MET A 146 -15.72 7.41 10.04
CA MET A 146 -15.28 6.70 8.82
C MET A 146 -14.46 7.47 7.79
N ALA A 147 -14.15 8.76 7.97
CA ALA A 147 -13.61 9.54 6.85
C ALA A 147 -12.29 8.98 6.28
N ILE A 148 -11.31 8.61 7.12
CA ILE A 148 -10.00 8.16 6.62
C ILE A 148 -10.00 6.66 6.30
N SER A 149 -10.46 5.81 7.23
CA SER A 149 -10.45 4.35 7.04
C SER A 149 -11.34 3.88 5.89
N ALA A 150 -12.53 4.46 5.76
CA ALA A 150 -13.44 4.08 4.68
C ALA A 150 -12.97 4.63 3.34
N SER A 151 -12.45 5.88 3.29
CA SER A 151 -11.86 6.42 2.05
C SER A 151 -10.64 5.61 1.62
N PHE A 152 -9.79 5.19 2.57
CA PHE A 152 -8.68 4.28 2.33
C PHE A 152 -9.15 2.97 1.71
N CYS A 153 -10.11 2.28 2.34
CA CYS A 153 -10.63 1.02 1.82
C CYS A 153 -11.30 1.21 0.45
N LYS A 154 -12.10 2.26 0.29
CA LYS A 154 -12.84 2.58 -0.94
C LYS A 154 -11.89 2.85 -2.10
N PHE A 155 -10.89 3.72 -1.89
CA PHE A 155 -9.87 4.03 -2.89
C PHE A 155 -9.10 2.79 -3.34
N LEU A 156 -8.63 1.97 -2.38
CA LEU A 156 -7.89 0.76 -2.73
C LEU A 156 -8.78 -0.23 -3.49
N LEU A 157 -10.02 -0.46 -3.05
CA LEU A 157 -10.94 -1.36 -3.75
C LEU A 157 -11.25 -0.90 -5.18
N GLU A 158 -11.28 0.40 -5.46
CA GLU A 158 -11.43 0.93 -6.81
C GLU A 158 -10.17 0.80 -7.67
N CYS A 159 -9.00 0.68 -7.05
CA CYS A 159 -7.75 0.44 -7.78
C CYS A 159 -7.55 -1.03 -8.14
N LEU A 160 -8.03 -1.97 -7.31
CA LEU A 160 -7.80 -3.41 -7.49
C LEU A 160 -8.84 -4.01 -8.45
N ASP A 161 -8.44 -4.16 -9.72
CA ASP A 161 -9.22 -4.77 -10.80
C ASP A 161 -8.93 -6.27 -10.95
N ASP A 162 -9.61 -6.93 -11.89
CA ASP A 162 -9.45 -8.39 -12.13
C ASP A 162 -8.01 -8.76 -12.48
N ASP A 163 -7.36 -7.91 -13.28
CA ASP A 163 -5.94 -7.95 -13.61
C ASP A 163 -5.01 -8.08 -12.38
N PHE A 164 -5.34 -7.41 -11.28
CA PHE A 164 -4.61 -7.55 -10.02
C PHE A 164 -4.84 -8.93 -9.40
N PHE A 165 -6.07 -9.45 -9.39
CA PHE A 165 -6.37 -10.72 -8.73
C PHE A 165 -5.93 -11.95 -9.55
N GLU A 166 -5.83 -11.83 -10.87
CA GLU A 166 -5.33 -12.91 -11.75
C GLU A 166 -3.81 -13.13 -11.61
N ARG A 167 -3.09 -12.10 -11.20
CA ARG A 167 -1.64 -12.12 -11.00
C ARG A 167 -1.30 -12.25 -9.51
N SER A 168 -0.11 -12.78 -9.21
CA SER A 168 0.33 -12.97 -7.82
C SER A 168 1.84 -13.09 -7.73
N GLU A 169 2.41 -12.49 -6.68
CA GLU A 169 3.82 -12.69 -6.31
C GLU A 169 4.01 -13.88 -5.38
N ALA A 170 2.95 -14.33 -4.69
CA ALA A 170 2.96 -15.55 -3.91
C ALA A 170 3.13 -16.79 -4.80
N LYS A 171 4.07 -17.64 -4.42
CA LYS A 171 4.37 -18.90 -5.10
C LYS A 171 3.22 -19.91 -4.98
N ASN A 172 2.58 -19.95 -3.81
CA ASN A 172 1.51 -20.90 -3.52
C ASN A 172 0.13 -20.24 -3.67
N ASN A 173 -0.84 -20.97 -4.25
CA ASN A 173 -2.19 -20.45 -4.50
C ASN A 173 -2.93 -20.06 -3.20
N PHE A 174 -2.70 -20.77 -2.10
CA PHE A 174 -3.35 -20.51 -0.82
C PHE A 174 -2.76 -19.32 -0.04
N GLU A 175 -1.70 -18.69 -0.57
CA GLU A 175 -1.05 -17.51 0.00
C GLU A 175 -1.30 -16.24 -0.84
N ARG A 176 -2.17 -16.33 -1.84
CA ARG A 176 -2.55 -15.22 -2.73
C ARG A 176 -3.65 -14.36 -2.11
N ILE A 177 -3.66 -13.08 -2.48
CA ILE A 177 -4.81 -12.22 -2.22
C ILE A 177 -5.99 -12.65 -3.11
N ASP A 178 -7.16 -12.81 -2.49
CA ASP A 178 -8.39 -13.19 -3.16
C ASP A 178 -9.43 -12.05 -3.13
N LYS A 179 -10.13 -11.87 -4.25
CA LYS A 179 -11.14 -10.81 -4.43
C LYS A 179 -12.31 -10.92 -3.46
N THR A 180 -12.66 -12.13 -3.03
CA THR A 180 -13.76 -12.37 -2.08
C THR A 180 -13.47 -11.77 -0.71
N TYR A 181 -12.21 -11.82 -0.27
CA TYR A 181 -11.83 -11.43 1.10
C TYR A 181 -11.14 -10.07 1.18
N ILE A 182 -10.72 -9.46 0.07
CA ILE A 182 -9.91 -8.24 0.05
C ILE A 182 -10.47 -7.10 0.91
N LYS A 183 -11.79 -6.83 0.85
CA LYS A 183 -12.42 -5.78 1.67
C LYS A 183 -12.19 -6.01 3.16
N GLN A 184 -12.34 -7.25 3.64
CA GLN A 184 -12.07 -7.60 5.03
C GLN A 184 -10.58 -7.43 5.35
N ARG A 185 -9.70 -7.85 4.45
CA ARG A 185 -8.25 -7.77 4.66
C ARG A 185 -7.77 -6.33 4.81
N LEU A 186 -8.27 -5.41 3.98
CA LEU A 186 -7.96 -3.98 4.06
C LEU A 186 -8.46 -3.35 5.38
N LYS A 187 -9.67 -3.71 5.81
CA LYS A 187 -10.23 -3.26 7.09
C LYS A 187 -9.35 -3.72 8.26
N GLU A 188 -8.91 -4.97 8.24
CA GLU A 188 -8.05 -5.52 9.30
C GLU A 188 -6.64 -4.92 9.27
N ALA A 189 -6.05 -4.68 8.09
CA ALA A 189 -4.79 -3.95 7.98
C ALA A 189 -4.87 -2.58 8.66
N TYR A 190 -5.94 -1.83 8.38
CA TYR A 190 -6.17 -0.52 9.01
C TYR A 190 -6.39 -0.63 10.53
N ASN A 191 -7.13 -1.65 10.98
CA ASN A 191 -7.31 -1.90 12.41
C ASN A 191 -5.98 -2.19 13.11
N LEU A 192 -5.07 -2.95 12.48
CA LEU A 192 -3.74 -3.21 13.02
C LEU A 192 -2.94 -1.91 13.21
N ARG A 193 -3.02 -0.97 12.26
CA ARG A 193 -2.44 0.38 12.44
C ARG A 193 -2.97 1.06 13.69
N SER A 194 -4.29 1.09 13.86
CA SER A 194 -4.89 1.71 15.04
C SER A 194 -4.42 1.07 16.34
N LYS A 195 -4.31 -0.27 16.38
CA LYS A 195 -3.82 -1.01 17.56
C LYS A 195 -2.34 -0.75 17.83
N TYR A 196 -1.47 -0.72 16.81
CA TYR A 196 -0.05 -0.42 17.00
C TYR A 196 0.18 1.02 17.47
N VAL A 197 -0.41 1.99 16.77
CA VAL A 197 -0.20 3.43 17.00
C VAL A 197 -0.77 3.87 18.35
N HIS A 198 -1.92 3.32 18.76
CA HIS A 198 -2.62 3.79 19.96
C HIS A 198 -2.48 2.89 21.18
N ALA A 199 -2.26 1.58 21.01
CA ALA A 199 -2.14 0.64 22.13
C ALA A 199 -0.71 0.18 22.40
N GLY A 200 0.27 0.55 21.56
CA GLY A 200 1.68 0.18 21.74
C GLY A 200 1.94 -1.33 21.69
N GLN A 201 0.97 -2.12 21.21
CA GLN A 201 1.09 -3.57 21.13
C GLN A 201 2.02 -3.94 19.98
N SER A 202 3.20 -4.47 20.30
CA SER A 202 4.13 -4.99 19.30
C SER A 202 3.49 -6.18 18.58
N HIS A 203 3.42 -6.12 17.26
CA HIS A 203 2.97 -7.24 16.46
C HIS A 203 4.19 -8.14 16.36
N SER A 204 4.23 -9.20 17.16
CA SER A 204 5.17 -10.34 17.07
C SER A 204 5.67 -10.60 15.64
N GLY A 205 6.84 -11.23 15.46
CA GLY A 205 7.57 -11.42 14.19
C GLY A 205 6.82 -11.94 12.93
N TRP A 206 5.51 -12.14 12.97
CA TRP A 206 4.59 -12.28 11.86
C TRP A 206 4.59 -11.14 10.84
N MET A 207 4.98 -9.91 11.23
CA MET A 207 5.22 -8.84 10.25
C MET A 207 6.64 -8.89 9.64
N SER A 208 7.55 -9.66 10.23
CA SER A 208 8.92 -9.79 9.74
C SER A 208 8.95 -10.44 8.37
N VAL A 209 9.82 -9.91 7.51
CA VAL A 209 10.04 -10.41 6.15
C VAL A 209 11.32 -11.25 6.03
N ASN A 210 12.14 -11.32 7.08
CA ASN A 210 13.47 -11.91 7.02
C ASN A 210 13.43 -13.44 6.83
N SER A 211 12.35 -14.09 7.28
CA SER A 211 12.11 -15.52 7.10
C SER A 211 11.27 -15.87 5.87
N LEU A 212 10.79 -14.86 5.12
CA LEU A 212 9.94 -15.10 3.95
C LEU A 212 10.78 -15.51 2.74
N LEU A 213 10.39 -16.63 2.12
CA LEU A 213 11.04 -17.19 0.92
C LEU A 213 10.13 -17.20 -0.30
N ASP A 214 8.82 -17.38 -0.09
CA ASP A 214 7.86 -17.64 -1.17
C ASP A 214 6.89 -16.46 -1.41
N ASN A 215 7.23 -15.28 -0.89
CA ASN A 215 6.48 -14.02 -1.03
C ASN A 215 4.98 -14.14 -0.71
N PRO A 216 4.59 -14.74 0.43
CA PRO A 216 3.18 -14.91 0.76
C PRO A 216 2.50 -13.54 0.88
N GLU A 217 1.37 -13.35 0.20
CA GLU A 217 0.62 -12.09 0.23
C GLU A 217 -0.38 -12.07 1.40
N ILE A 218 -0.78 -13.25 1.88
CA ILE A 218 -1.63 -13.45 3.06
C ILE A 218 -1.00 -14.44 4.03
N ILE A 219 -1.37 -14.37 5.30
CA ILE A 219 -0.92 -15.33 6.30
C ILE A 219 -1.70 -16.63 6.14
N HIS A 220 -0.98 -17.73 5.90
CA HIS A 220 -1.51 -19.09 5.98
C HIS A 220 -1.28 -19.67 7.39
N GLY A 221 -2.28 -20.35 7.94
CA GLY A 221 -2.23 -20.91 9.30
C GLY A 221 -2.76 -19.96 10.39
N ASN A 222 -2.40 -20.26 11.65
CA ASN A 222 -2.83 -19.49 12.81
C ASN A 222 -1.60 -18.83 13.47
N PRO A 223 -1.58 -17.50 13.60
CA PRO A 223 -0.54 -16.81 14.35
C PRO A 223 -0.49 -17.31 15.80
N VAL A 224 0.69 -17.62 16.33
CA VAL A 224 0.83 -18.00 17.74
C VAL A 224 0.93 -16.72 18.57
N ILE A 225 -0.21 -16.22 19.03
CA ILE A 225 -0.38 -14.95 19.76
C ILE A 225 -1.40 -15.18 20.87
N GLU A 226 -1.10 -14.71 22.08
CA GLU A 226 -1.97 -14.88 23.26
C GLU A 226 -3.30 -14.13 23.14
N ASP A 227 -3.23 -12.88 22.65
CA ASP A 227 -4.42 -12.08 22.35
C ASP A 227 -5.14 -12.62 21.11
N LYS A 228 -6.32 -13.21 21.33
CA LYS A 228 -7.18 -13.79 20.29
C LYS A 228 -7.71 -12.75 19.29
N ASP A 229 -7.96 -11.52 19.74
CA ASP A 229 -8.44 -10.46 18.86
C ASP A 229 -7.32 -9.94 17.97
N LEU A 230 -6.11 -9.82 18.51
CA LEU A 230 -4.92 -9.51 17.74
C LEU A 230 -4.57 -10.64 16.75
N GLN A 231 -4.61 -11.90 17.19
CA GLN A 231 -4.43 -13.07 16.35
C GLN A 231 -5.37 -13.06 15.14
N LYS A 232 -6.65 -12.79 15.39
CA LYS A 232 -7.68 -12.72 14.35
C LYS A 232 -7.44 -11.58 13.36
N SER A 233 -7.08 -10.40 13.85
CA SER A 233 -6.74 -9.26 12.97
C SER A 233 -5.51 -9.54 12.12
N ILE A 234 -4.44 -10.09 12.71
CA ILE A 234 -3.20 -10.43 11.98
C ILE A 234 -3.48 -11.47 10.90
N LYS A 235 -4.15 -12.58 11.24
CA LYS A 235 -4.50 -13.64 10.27
C LYS A 235 -5.31 -13.11 9.08
N ARG A 236 -6.18 -12.14 9.33
CA ARG A 236 -7.07 -11.58 8.30
C ARG A 236 -6.44 -10.42 7.54
N SER A 237 -5.41 -9.78 8.07
CA SER A 237 -4.61 -8.79 7.34
C SER A 237 -3.86 -9.43 6.17
N PRO A 238 -3.53 -8.67 5.10
CA PRO A 238 -2.42 -9.05 4.24
C PRO A 238 -1.10 -9.08 5.04
N THR A 239 -0.12 -9.82 4.54
CA THR A 239 1.28 -9.69 4.98
C THR A 239 1.83 -8.34 4.54
N PHE A 240 3.07 -8.00 4.96
CA PHE A 240 3.76 -6.85 4.38
C PHE A 240 3.88 -6.95 2.85
N ILE A 241 4.20 -8.14 2.31
CA ILE A 241 4.34 -8.35 0.87
C ILE A 241 3.01 -8.12 0.14
N GLY A 242 1.92 -8.66 0.67
CA GLY A 242 0.59 -8.46 0.10
C GLY A 242 0.17 -6.99 0.14
N LEU A 243 0.41 -6.30 1.26
CA LEU A 243 0.09 -4.88 1.37
C LEU A 243 0.98 -4.02 0.47
N GLU A 244 2.28 -4.33 0.38
CA GLU A 244 3.21 -3.63 -0.52
C GLU A 244 2.75 -3.75 -1.97
N ARG A 245 2.32 -4.95 -2.39
CA ARG A 245 1.78 -5.19 -3.72
C ARG A 245 0.51 -4.36 -3.97
N ILE A 246 -0.45 -4.37 -3.03
CA ILE A 246 -1.68 -3.56 -3.10
C ILE A 246 -1.35 -2.07 -3.27
N ILE A 247 -0.47 -1.52 -2.42
CA ILE A 247 -0.12 -0.10 -2.44
C ILE A 247 0.65 0.25 -3.70
N ARG A 248 1.60 -0.60 -4.13
CA ARG A 248 2.34 -0.41 -5.38
C ARG A 248 1.38 -0.36 -6.57
N TYR A 249 0.42 -1.28 -6.64
CA TYR A 249 -0.58 -1.29 -7.71
C TYR A 249 -1.43 -0.01 -7.69
N SER A 250 -1.85 0.39 -6.50
CA SER A 250 -2.69 1.58 -6.28
C SER A 250 -1.95 2.89 -6.58
N LEU A 251 -0.63 2.97 -6.34
CA LEU A 251 0.21 4.11 -6.75
C LEU A 251 0.19 4.31 -8.26
N ILE A 252 0.29 3.22 -9.04
CA ILE A 252 0.24 3.31 -10.51
C ILE A 252 -1.17 3.64 -10.98
N LYS A 253 -2.19 2.97 -10.44
CA LYS A 253 -3.60 3.27 -10.77
C LYS A 253 -3.99 4.71 -10.40
N PHE A 254 -3.41 5.28 -9.34
CA PHE A 254 -3.59 6.68 -8.99
C PHE A 254 -3.13 7.61 -10.12
N LEU A 255 -1.93 7.38 -10.67
CA LEU A 255 -1.40 8.19 -11.78
C LEU A 255 -2.30 8.11 -13.02
N VAL A 256 -2.84 6.92 -13.34
CA VAL A 256 -3.79 6.73 -14.45
C VAL A 256 -5.10 7.49 -14.17
N ARG A 257 -5.68 7.31 -12.99
CA ARG A 257 -6.96 7.95 -12.62
C ARG A 257 -6.89 9.47 -12.59
N THR A 258 -5.71 10.02 -12.28
CA THR A 258 -5.45 11.47 -12.25
C THR A 258 -4.93 12.01 -13.57
N LYS A 259 -4.85 11.16 -14.62
CA LYS A 259 -4.40 11.52 -15.97
C LYS A 259 -2.98 12.09 -16.02
N ILE A 260 -2.15 11.82 -15.02
CA ILE A 260 -0.71 12.10 -15.08
C ILE A 260 -0.06 11.19 -16.14
N ILE A 261 -0.64 10.01 -16.34
CA ILE A 261 -0.31 9.06 -17.41
C ILE A 261 -1.61 8.54 -18.03
N ASP A 262 -1.59 8.21 -19.32
CA ASP A 262 -2.80 7.77 -20.05
C ASP A 262 -3.22 6.34 -19.70
N ASP A 263 -2.30 5.39 -19.76
CA ASP A 263 -2.45 4.02 -19.25
C ASP A 263 -1.09 3.33 -19.25
N PHE A 264 -0.74 2.65 -18.16
CA PHE A 264 0.46 1.81 -18.12
C PHE A 264 0.32 0.62 -19.10
N ALA A 265 -0.88 0.05 -19.28
CA ALA A 265 -1.09 -1.11 -20.16
C ALA A 265 -0.86 -0.79 -21.65
N MET A 266 -1.29 0.37 -22.14
CA MET A 266 -1.05 0.80 -23.53
C MET A 266 0.43 1.07 -23.82
N ALA A 267 1.19 1.52 -22.83
CA ALA A 267 2.65 1.67 -22.95
C ALA A 267 3.38 0.31 -23.08
N PHE A 268 2.80 -0.78 -22.58
CA PHE A 268 3.39 -2.13 -22.63
C PHE A 268 2.98 -2.95 -23.87
N ALA A 269 1.74 -2.82 -24.35
CA ALA A 269 1.24 -3.54 -25.52
C ALA A 269 2.12 -3.28 -26.76
N ASN A 270 2.59 -2.04 -26.92
CA ASN A 270 3.48 -1.65 -28.02
C ASN A 270 4.86 -2.32 -27.96
N LYS A 271 5.31 -2.84 -26.81
CA LYS A 271 6.63 -3.51 -26.68
C LYS A 271 6.55 -5.03 -26.86
N GLN A 272 5.39 -5.65 -26.59
CA GLN A 272 5.17 -7.08 -26.89
C GLN A 272 4.86 -7.33 -28.37
N ALA A 273 4.32 -6.35 -29.09
CA ALA A 273 4.10 -6.44 -30.54
C ALA A 273 5.38 -6.21 -31.38
N LEU A 274 6.48 -5.78 -30.77
CA LEU A 274 7.75 -5.43 -31.42
C LEU A 274 8.91 -6.40 -31.13
N ASN A 275 8.63 -7.53 -30.47
CA ASN A 275 9.60 -8.60 -30.21
C ASN A 275 9.09 -9.95 -30.73
#